data_AF-A0A6I9Y4I4-F1
#
_entry.id   AF-A0A6I9Y4I4-F1
#
_cell.length_a   1.000
_cell.length_b   1.000
_cell.length_c   1.000
_cell.angle_alpha   90.00
_cell.angle_beta   90.00
_cell.angle_gamma   90.00
#
_symmetry.space_group_name_H-M   'P 1'
#
loop_
_entity.id
_entity.type
_entity.pdbx_description
1 polymer ?
#
loop_
_entity_poly.entity_id
_entity_poly.type
_entity_poly.pdbx_seq_one_letter_code
_entity_poly.pdbx_strand_id
1 'polypeptide(L)'
;MPSHSEIRLKGGMSMKILSHPGTCHCGRCKCDNLEGNGLIHGKYCECDDRECIDEETGLMCTGHGMCYCGDCYCEAGWHGDKCELQCDIAPWEIKKKCTSPSGKICSNRGTCVCGECICHDVDPTGDWGDIHGDTCECDERNCKAAYDRYSDDFCSGHGQCNCGRCDCKTGWTGKKCEHPTSCPISPEESLRKCQGDSHLPCSGRGKCECGRCTCFPPGESKIYGKLCECDDRQCEDNDGNVCN
;
A
#
# COMPACT_ATOMS: atom_id res chain seq x y z
N MET A 1 -29.71 -34.65 -6.35
CA MET A 1 -29.61 -33.82 -7.57
C MET A 1 -30.99 -33.25 -7.89
N PRO A 2 -31.26 -31.96 -7.67
CA PRO A 2 -32.32 -31.28 -8.36
C PRO A 2 -31.75 -30.26 -9.36
N SER A 3 -32.42 -30.22 -10.50
CA SER A 3 -32.13 -29.47 -11.70
C SER A 3 -32.22 -27.96 -11.48
N HIS A 4 -31.08 -27.25 -11.53
CA HIS A 4 -31.06 -25.82 -11.82
C HIS A 4 -31.62 -25.62 -13.23
N SER A 5 -32.87 -25.16 -13.34
CA SER A 5 -33.42 -24.71 -14.61
C SER A 5 -32.68 -23.46 -15.05
N GLU A 6 -31.79 -23.60 -16.04
CA GLU A 6 -31.06 -22.51 -16.70
C GLU A 6 -32.04 -21.60 -17.46
N ILE A 7 -32.58 -20.58 -16.80
CA ILE A 7 -33.44 -19.59 -17.47
C ILE A 7 -32.54 -18.57 -18.19
N ARG A 8 -32.54 -18.63 -19.52
CA ARG A 8 -31.67 -17.84 -20.41
C ARG A 8 -32.40 -16.60 -20.94
N LEU A 9 -31.90 -15.40 -20.64
CA LEU A 9 -32.36 -14.16 -21.26
C LEU A 9 -31.77 -14.01 -22.67
N LYS A 10 -32.57 -14.20 -23.72
CA LYS A 10 -32.14 -13.94 -25.11
C LYS A 10 -32.19 -12.44 -25.40
N GLY A 11 -31.04 -11.78 -25.41
CA GLY A 11 -30.89 -10.40 -25.90
C GLY A 11 -29.44 -9.89 -25.89
N GLY A 12 -28.69 -10.13 -26.98
CA GLY A 12 -27.43 -9.44 -27.31
C GLY A 12 -26.15 -9.93 -26.60
N MET A 13 -25.23 -10.51 -27.38
CA MET A 13 -23.77 -10.80 -27.19
C MET A 13 -23.13 -10.98 -25.79
N SER A 14 -23.87 -11.27 -24.71
CA SER A 14 -23.30 -11.79 -23.46
C SER A 14 -24.36 -12.60 -22.71
N MET A 15 -24.06 -13.87 -22.43
CA MET A 15 -24.95 -14.76 -21.66
C MET A 15 -24.98 -14.26 -20.21
N LYS A 16 -26.16 -13.91 -19.68
CA LYS A 16 -26.33 -13.53 -18.27
C LYS A 16 -27.26 -14.52 -17.58
N ILE A 17 -26.70 -15.20 -16.58
CA ILE A 17 -27.31 -16.29 -15.82
C ILE A 17 -27.86 -15.69 -14.52
N LEU A 18 -29.00 -16.19 -14.04
CA LEU A 18 -29.49 -15.88 -12.69
C LEU A 18 -28.50 -16.44 -11.66
N SER A 19 -28.02 -15.61 -10.74
CA SER A 19 -27.12 -16.08 -9.67
C SER A 19 -27.88 -16.85 -8.58
N HIS A 20 -29.11 -16.42 -8.27
CA HIS A 20 -30.01 -17.02 -7.28
C HIS A 20 -31.39 -17.38 -7.89
N PRO A 21 -32.23 -18.17 -7.18
CA PRO A 21 -33.55 -18.59 -7.68
C PRO A 21 -34.43 -17.42 -8.13
N GLY A 22 -35.01 -17.56 -9.31
CA GLY A 22 -35.88 -16.55 -9.91
C GLY A 22 -36.41 -16.99 -11.26
N THR A 23 -37.44 -16.31 -11.73
CA THR A 23 -38.08 -16.55 -13.02
C THR A 23 -37.90 -15.36 -13.96
N CYS A 24 -37.72 -15.62 -15.26
CA CYS A 24 -37.67 -14.54 -16.25
C CYS A 24 -39.09 -14.18 -16.71
N HIS A 25 -39.46 -12.91 -16.59
CA HIS A 25 -40.72 -12.38 -17.08
C HIS A 25 -40.47 -11.13 -17.94
N CYS A 26 -40.84 -11.20 -19.23
CA CYS A 26 -40.69 -10.10 -20.21
C CYS A 26 -39.27 -9.47 -20.24
N GLY A 27 -38.22 -10.27 -20.22
CA GLY A 27 -36.84 -9.78 -20.30
C GLY A 27 -36.27 -9.20 -19.00
N ARG A 28 -36.97 -9.37 -17.87
CA ARG A 28 -36.49 -9.04 -16.52
C ARG A 28 -36.52 -10.28 -15.63
N CYS A 29 -35.59 -10.36 -14.68
CA CYS A 29 -35.62 -11.38 -13.65
C CYS A 29 -36.58 -10.98 -12.53
N LYS A 30 -37.42 -11.93 -12.11
CA LYS A 30 -38.25 -11.87 -10.91
C LYS A 30 -37.65 -12.85 -9.90
N CYS A 31 -37.02 -12.33 -8.86
CA CYS A 31 -36.33 -13.15 -7.85
C CYS A 31 -37.32 -13.85 -6.93
N ASP A 32 -37.07 -15.12 -6.65
CA ASP A 32 -37.93 -15.93 -5.79
C ASP A 32 -37.59 -15.63 -4.34
N ASN A 33 -38.53 -14.98 -3.64
CA ASN A 33 -38.38 -14.65 -2.22
C ASN A 33 -39.36 -15.51 -1.42
N LEU A 34 -38.82 -16.45 -0.63
CA LEU A 34 -39.59 -17.45 0.13
C LEU A 34 -40.52 -16.83 1.19
N GLU A 35 -40.23 -15.61 1.65
CA GLU A 35 -40.89 -14.98 2.80
C GLU A 35 -41.42 -13.55 2.50
N GLY A 36 -41.39 -13.10 1.24
CA GLY A 36 -41.90 -11.76 0.86
C GLY A 36 -41.09 -10.57 1.38
N ASN A 37 -40.00 -10.81 2.11
CA ASN A 37 -39.09 -9.78 2.65
C ASN A 37 -38.11 -9.20 1.61
N GLY A 38 -38.05 -9.76 0.39
CA GLY A 38 -37.30 -9.17 -0.72
C GLY A 38 -35.78 -9.23 -0.58
N LEU A 39 -35.24 -10.23 0.15
CA LEU A 39 -33.80 -10.36 0.41
C LEU A 39 -32.97 -10.77 -0.80
N ILE A 40 -33.56 -11.44 -1.80
CA ILE A 40 -32.90 -11.70 -3.06
C ILE A 40 -33.36 -10.67 -4.08
N HIS A 41 -32.41 -9.86 -4.57
CA HIS A 41 -32.70 -8.76 -5.48
C HIS A 41 -31.58 -8.52 -6.50
N GLY A 42 -31.75 -7.50 -7.34
CA GLY A 42 -30.82 -7.18 -8.44
C GLY A 42 -31.39 -7.54 -9.81
N LYS A 43 -30.69 -7.15 -10.87
CA LYS A 43 -31.20 -7.29 -12.24
C LYS A 43 -31.24 -8.76 -12.70
N TYR A 44 -30.38 -9.58 -12.12
CA TYR A 44 -30.18 -11.00 -12.36
C TYR A 44 -30.25 -11.81 -11.06
N CYS A 45 -30.88 -11.27 -10.01
CA CYS A 45 -30.95 -11.89 -8.68
C CYS A 45 -29.54 -12.18 -8.12
N GLU A 46 -28.62 -11.24 -8.33
CA GLU A 46 -27.21 -11.33 -7.96
C GLU A 46 -26.96 -11.01 -6.49
N CYS A 47 -27.87 -10.29 -5.84
CA CYS A 47 -27.75 -9.90 -4.44
C CYS A 47 -28.57 -10.84 -3.54
N ASP A 48 -27.97 -11.29 -2.44
CA ASP A 48 -28.61 -12.10 -1.42
C ASP A 48 -28.36 -11.53 -0.02
N ASP A 49 -29.28 -10.69 0.46
CA ASP A 49 -29.18 -10.06 1.77
C ASP A 49 -29.48 -11.02 2.94
N ARG A 50 -29.81 -12.29 2.66
CA ARG A 50 -29.89 -13.32 3.71
C ARG A 50 -28.53 -13.56 4.34
N GLU A 51 -27.46 -13.36 3.57
CA GLU A 51 -26.10 -13.48 4.09
C GLU A 51 -25.87 -12.51 5.24
N CYS A 52 -26.52 -11.34 5.26
CA CYS A 52 -26.39 -10.37 6.35
C CYS A 52 -27.12 -10.75 7.64
N ILE A 53 -27.98 -11.78 7.64
CA ILE A 53 -28.74 -12.18 8.82
C ILE A 53 -27.84 -13.03 9.71
N ASP A 54 -27.70 -12.62 10.97
CA ASP A 54 -27.01 -13.39 11.98
C ASP A 54 -27.93 -14.51 12.52
N GLU A 55 -27.41 -15.75 12.60
CA GLU A 55 -28.20 -16.92 13.01
C GLU A 55 -28.55 -16.92 14.50
N GLU A 56 -27.74 -16.27 15.34
CA GLU A 56 -27.94 -16.22 16.79
C GLU A 56 -29.01 -15.18 17.17
N THR A 57 -28.90 -13.98 16.62
CA THR A 57 -29.80 -12.86 16.92
C THR A 57 -31.02 -12.81 16.00
N GLY A 58 -30.94 -13.42 14.81
CA GLY A 58 -31.95 -13.30 13.75
C GLY A 58 -32.06 -11.90 13.14
N LEU A 59 -31.12 -11.00 13.46
CA LEU A 59 -31.11 -9.62 13.02
C LEU A 59 -30.15 -9.43 11.85
N MET A 60 -30.53 -8.54 10.93
CA MET A 60 -29.67 -8.12 9.83
C MET A 60 -28.53 -7.25 10.38
N CYS A 61 -27.29 -7.66 10.09
CA CYS A 61 -26.07 -7.03 10.60
C CYS A 61 -26.13 -6.79 12.12
N THR A 62 -26.70 -7.74 12.87
CA THR A 62 -26.97 -7.69 14.32
C THR A 62 -27.70 -6.42 14.81
N GLY A 63 -28.29 -5.63 13.91
CA GLY A 63 -28.88 -4.32 14.21
C GLY A 63 -27.88 -3.17 14.29
N HIS A 64 -26.61 -3.41 13.96
CA HIS A 64 -25.50 -2.45 14.05
C HIS A 64 -24.91 -2.09 12.69
N GLY A 65 -25.70 -2.16 11.63
CA GLY A 65 -25.26 -1.86 10.28
C GLY A 65 -26.36 -1.91 9.24
N MET A 66 -25.98 -1.59 8.01
CA MET A 66 -26.84 -1.67 6.84
C MET A 66 -26.32 -2.75 5.90
N CYS A 67 -27.19 -3.65 5.46
CA CYS A 67 -26.84 -4.66 4.46
C CYS A 67 -26.90 -4.06 3.05
N TYR A 68 -25.92 -4.36 2.23
CA TYR A 68 -25.93 -4.07 0.81
C TYR A 68 -25.44 -5.29 0.04
N CYS A 69 -26.36 -6.00 -0.62
CA CYS A 69 -26.04 -7.10 -1.53
C CYS A 69 -25.25 -8.25 -0.86
N GLY A 70 -25.61 -8.60 0.38
CA GLY A 70 -24.94 -9.65 1.18
C GLY A 70 -23.83 -9.15 2.10
N ASP A 71 -23.34 -7.91 1.92
CA ASP A 71 -22.28 -7.32 2.74
C ASP A 71 -22.84 -6.36 3.79
N CYS A 72 -22.40 -6.50 5.04
CA CYS A 72 -22.76 -5.61 6.13
C CYS A 72 -21.83 -4.40 6.21
N TYR A 73 -22.43 -3.21 6.19
CA TYR A 73 -21.75 -1.93 6.39
C TYR A 73 -22.06 -1.44 7.79
N CYS A 74 -21.10 -1.67 8.70
CA CYS A 74 -21.28 -1.46 10.12
C CYS A 74 -21.32 0.02 10.51
N GLU A 75 -22.08 0.30 11.56
CA GLU A 75 -22.09 1.58 12.23
C GLU A 75 -20.74 1.85 12.94
N ALA A 76 -20.46 3.12 13.22
CA ALA A 76 -19.20 3.50 13.85
C ALA A 76 -19.02 2.84 15.23
N GLY A 77 -17.95 2.08 15.40
CA GLY A 77 -17.66 1.33 16.63
C GLY A 77 -18.09 -0.14 16.60
N TRP A 78 -18.66 -0.61 15.49
CA TRP A 78 -18.99 -2.01 15.24
C TRP A 78 -18.20 -2.55 14.04
N HIS A 79 -17.86 -3.84 14.07
CA HIS A 79 -17.17 -4.55 13.00
C HIS A 79 -17.47 -6.05 13.04
N GLY A 80 -16.89 -6.81 12.10
CA GLY A 80 -17.24 -8.22 11.86
C GLY A 80 -18.09 -8.35 10.61
N ASP A 81 -18.26 -9.59 10.13
CA ASP A 81 -18.97 -9.87 8.87
C ASP A 81 -20.48 -9.58 8.98
N LYS A 82 -21.01 -9.54 10.21
CA LYS A 82 -22.39 -9.19 10.56
C LYS A 82 -22.46 -8.07 11.59
N CYS A 83 -21.40 -7.27 11.75
CA CYS A 83 -21.31 -6.17 12.72
C CYS A 83 -21.51 -6.56 14.19
N GLU A 84 -21.18 -7.80 14.54
CA GLU A 84 -21.41 -8.41 15.85
C GLU A 84 -20.36 -8.02 16.90
N LEU A 85 -19.23 -7.45 16.48
CA LEU A 85 -18.11 -7.11 17.35
C LEU A 85 -18.09 -5.61 17.65
N GLN A 86 -18.12 -5.27 18.94
CA GLN A 86 -18.01 -3.88 19.40
C GLN A 86 -16.56 -3.52 19.72
N CYS A 87 -16.13 -2.33 19.27
CA CYS A 87 -14.85 -1.77 19.69
C CYS A 87 -14.89 -1.26 21.14
N ASP A 88 -13.84 -1.54 21.90
CA ASP A 88 -13.68 -1.05 23.28
C ASP A 88 -13.33 0.45 23.39
N ILE A 89 -13.15 1.13 22.26
CA ILE A 89 -12.73 2.54 22.20
C ILE A 89 -13.76 3.40 21.49
N ALA A 90 -13.78 4.69 21.83
CA ALA A 90 -14.79 5.59 21.29
C ALA A 90 -14.59 5.87 19.78
N PRO A 91 -15.67 6.14 19.01
CA PRO A 91 -15.58 6.39 17.57
C PRO A 91 -14.61 7.49 17.14
N TRP A 92 -14.47 8.54 17.96
CA TRP A 92 -13.53 9.63 17.69
C TRP A 92 -12.06 9.20 17.90
N GLU A 93 -11.80 8.26 18.81
CA GLU A 93 -10.47 7.67 19.03
C GLU A 93 -10.10 6.75 17.87
N ILE A 94 -11.04 5.93 17.40
CA ILE A 94 -10.89 5.09 16.20
C ILE A 94 -10.45 5.97 15.02
N LYS A 95 -11.23 7.04 14.75
CA LYS A 95 -10.95 7.98 13.67
C LYS A 95 -9.57 8.60 13.82
N LYS A 96 -9.21 9.05 15.03
CA LYS A 96 -7.92 9.69 15.29
C LYS A 96 -6.75 8.73 15.04
N LYS A 97 -6.82 7.49 15.53
CA LYS A 97 -5.75 6.49 15.38
C LYS A 97 -5.52 6.09 13.92
N CYS A 98 -6.59 5.91 13.16
CA CYS A 98 -6.48 5.52 11.75
C CYS A 98 -6.20 6.68 10.78
N THR A 99 -6.22 7.94 11.23
CA THR A 99 -5.98 9.09 10.34
C THR A 99 -4.48 9.30 10.17
N SER A 100 -3.99 9.14 8.94
CA SER A 100 -2.59 9.39 8.61
C SER A 100 -2.23 10.89 8.68
N PRO A 101 -0.94 11.26 8.70
CA PRO A 101 -0.50 12.66 8.69
C PRO A 101 -1.04 13.46 7.50
N SER A 102 -1.40 12.78 6.40
CA SER A 102 -2.03 13.39 5.23
C SER A 102 -3.54 13.67 5.39
N GLY A 103 -4.14 13.30 6.52
CA GLY A 103 -5.56 13.45 6.82
C GLY A 103 -6.45 12.34 6.24
N LYS A 104 -5.87 11.26 5.72
CA LYS A 104 -6.59 10.12 5.11
C LYS A 104 -6.69 8.96 6.08
N ILE A 105 -7.83 8.28 6.11
CA ILE A 105 -8.00 7.05 6.90
C ILE A 105 -7.19 5.93 6.24
N CYS A 106 -6.27 5.33 6.99
CA CYS A 106 -5.35 4.28 6.53
C CYS A 106 -4.72 4.60 5.16
N SER A 107 -4.40 5.87 4.93
CA SER A 107 -3.82 6.38 3.67
C SER A 107 -4.60 6.03 2.39
N ASN A 108 -5.88 5.67 2.50
CA ASN A 108 -6.72 5.06 1.44
C ASN A 108 -6.14 3.76 0.86
N ARG A 109 -5.36 3.02 1.65
CA ARG A 109 -4.74 1.73 1.27
C ARG A 109 -5.01 0.63 2.30
N GLY A 110 -6.05 0.82 3.12
CA GLY A 110 -6.40 -0.12 4.16
C GLY A 110 -7.77 0.16 4.75
N THR A 111 -8.24 -0.77 5.56
CA THR A 111 -9.49 -0.70 6.31
C THR A 111 -9.21 -0.43 7.78
N CYS A 112 -9.86 0.58 8.37
CA CYS A 112 -9.72 0.89 9.79
C CYS A 112 -10.69 0.04 10.63
N VAL A 113 -10.17 -0.76 11.55
CA VAL A 113 -10.95 -1.59 12.49
C VAL A 113 -10.48 -1.29 13.91
N CYS A 114 -11.37 -0.77 14.76
CA CYS A 114 -11.09 -0.43 16.16
C CYS A 114 -9.81 0.37 16.44
N GLY A 115 -9.44 1.25 15.50
CA GLY A 115 -8.26 2.11 15.63
C GLY A 115 -6.96 1.48 15.11
N GLU A 116 -7.05 0.34 14.44
CA GLU A 116 -5.95 -0.33 13.76
C GLU A 116 -6.24 -0.39 12.26
N CYS A 117 -5.22 -0.12 11.44
CA CYS A 117 -5.35 -0.18 9.98
C CYS A 117 -4.93 -1.56 9.46
N ILE A 118 -5.85 -2.24 8.80
CA ILE A 118 -5.58 -3.46 8.04
C ILE A 118 -5.22 -3.04 6.61
N CYS A 119 -3.94 -3.10 6.27
CA CYS A 119 -3.46 -2.68 4.95
C CYS A 119 -3.82 -3.69 3.86
N HIS A 120 -4.07 -3.19 2.66
CA HIS A 120 -4.39 -4.02 1.49
C HIS A 120 -3.10 -4.29 0.71
N ASP A 121 -2.79 -5.56 0.44
CA ASP A 121 -1.56 -5.96 -0.27
C ASP A 121 -1.61 -5.72 -1.79
N VAL A 122 -2.78 -5.34 -2.32
CA VAL A 122 -3.03 -5.15 -3.75
C VAL A 122 -3.53 -3.75 -3.99
N ASP A 123 -2.82 -2.98 -4.82
CA ASP A 123 -3.31 -1.66 -5.23
C ASP A 123 -4.39 -1.79 -6.33
N PRO A 124 -5.20 -0.74 -6.59
CA PRO A 124 -6.30 -0.78 -7.55
C PRO A 124 -5.90 -1.17 -8.99
N THR A 125 -4.61 -1.13 -9.34
CA THR A 125 -4.09 -1.58 -10.64
C THR A 125 -3.86 -3.10 -10.73
N GLY A 126 -3.93 -3.81 -9.60
CA GLY A 126 -3.72 -5.26 -9.52
C GLY A 126 -2.27 -5.66 -9.24
N ASP A 127 -1.36 -4.68 -9.09
CA ASP A 127 0.00 -4.96 -8.67
C ASP A 127 0.04 -5.22 -7.16
N TRP A 128 0.67 -6.33 -6.78
CA TRP A 128 0.96 -6.65 -5.38
C TRP A 128 2.07 -5.75 -4.86
N GLY A 129 1.94 -5.28 -3.62
CA GLY A 129 2.96 -4.51 -2.93
C GLY A 129 2.86 -4.66 -1.41
N ASP A 130 4.01 -4.66 -0.74
CA ASP A 130 4.09 -4.74 0.72
C ASP A 130 3.70 -3.39 1.34
N ILE A 131 2.39 -3.15 1.49
CA ILE A 131 1.84 -1.94 2.10
C ILE A 131 1.71 -2.14 3.61
N HIS A 132 2.32 -1.24 4.38
CA HIS A 132 2.39 -1.38 5.84
C HIS A 132 2.48 -0.01 6.54
N GLY A 133 2.65 -0.04 7.86
CA GLY A 133 2.66 1.13 8.75
C GLY A 133 1.34 1.30 9.50
N ASP A 134 1.36 2.07 10.58
CA ASP A 134 0.20 2.26 11.47
C ASP A 134 -1.03 2.80 10.73
N THR A 135 -0.80 3.53 9.63
CA THR A 135 -1.85 4.10 8.78
C THR A 135 -1.67 3.72 7.31
N CYS A 136 -1.04 2.57 7.01
CA CYS A 136 -0.78 2.07 5.65
C CYS A 136 -0.09 3.08 4.72
N GLU A 137 0.73 3.96 5.30
CA GLU A 137 1.44 5.02 4.58
C GLU A 137 2.62 4.50 3.76
N CYS A 138 3.16 3.34 4.13
CA CYS A 138 4.35 2.76 3.54
C CYS A 138 3.99 1.85 2.38
N ASP A 139 4.81 1.91 1.33
CA ASP A 139 4.76 1.00 0.19
C ASP A 139 6.21 0.73 -0.19
N GLU A 140 6.67 -0.51 -0.04
CA GLU A 140 8.07 -0.88 -0.29
C GLU A 140 8.50 -0.63 -1.74
N ARG A 141 7.57 -0.55 -2.69
CA ARG A 141 7.88 -0.17 -4.09
C ARG A 141 8.38 1.28 -4.18
N ASN A 142 8.05 2.12 -3.20
CA ASN A 142 8.47 3.52 -3.15
C ASN A 142 9.83 3.75 -2.45
N CYS A 143 10.62 2.70 -2.24
CA CYS A 143 11.99 2.79 -1.75
C CYS A 143 12.99 3.46 -2.70
N LYS A 144 12.52 4.22 -3.71
CA LYS A 144 13.35 4.99 -4.66
C LYS A 144 14.34 5.93 -3.97
N ALA A 145 13.99 6.47 -2.79
CA ALA A 145 14.90 7.31 -2.01
C ALA A 145 16.08 6.51 -1.38
N ALA A 146 15.85 5.23 -1.10
CA ALA A 146 16.82 4.28 -0.53
C ALA A 146 17.61 3.49 -1.59
N TYR A 147 17.19 3.56 -2.85
CA TYR A 147 17.93 2.98 -3.97
C TYR A 147 19.29 3.67 -4.12
N ASP A 148 20.35 2.87 -4.12
CA ASP A 148 21.68 3.29 -4.51
C ASP A 148 21.94 2.81 -5.93
N ARG A 149 21.96 3.77 -6.88
CA ARG A 149 22.22 3.52 -8.30
C ARG A 149 23.57 2.83 -8.54
N TYR A 150 24.53 2.96 -7.62
CA TYR A 150 25.87 2.41 -7.82
C TYR A 150 26.02 0.96 -7.34
N SER A 151 25.37 0.58 -6.26
CA SER A 151 25.32 -0.83 -5.84
C SER A 151 24.22 -1.62 -6.53
N ASP A 152 23.31 -0.94 -7.24
CA ASP A 152 22.06 -1.50 -7.78
C ASP A 152 21.23 -2.22 -6.69
N ASP A 153 21.35 -1.72 -5.45
CA ASP A 153 20.73 -2.31 -4.26
C ASP A 153 19.98 -1.23 -3.49
N PHE A 154 18.90 -1.64 -2.82
CA PHE A 154 18.27 -0.83 -1.79
C PHE A 154 19.14 -0.83 -0.52
N CYS A 155 19.27 0.33 0.12
CA CYS A 155 20.03 0.47 1.36
C CYS A 155 21.47 -0.06 1.24
N SER A 156 22.09 0.14 0.08
CA SER A 156 23.45 -0.34 -0.25
C SER A 156 23.66 -1.85 -0.02
N GLY A 157 22.59 -2.65 0.02
CA GLY A 157 22.61 -4.08 0.38
C GLY A 157 22.77 -4.37 1.88
N HIS A 158 22.89 -3.32 2.70
CA HIS A 158 23.24 -3.38 4.12
C HIS A 158 22.08 -3.00 5.05
N GLY A 159 20.86 -2.96 4.54
CA GLY A 159 19.67 -2.69 5.34
C GLY A 159 18.41 -3.22 4.67
N GLN A 160 17.30 -3.13 5.40
CA GLN A 160 15.97 -3.32 4.85
C GLN A 160 15.33 -1.95 4.68
N CYS A 161 14.63 -1.74 3.56
CA CYS A 161 13.92 -0.48 3.35
C CYS A 161 12.55 -0.57 4.02
N ASN A 162 12.30 0.35 4.95
CA ASN A 162 11.03 0.49 5.64
C ASN A 162 10.53 1.92 5.41
N CYS A 163 9.43 2.07 4.68
CA CYS A 163 8.80 3.37 4.43
C CYS A 163 9.74 4.42 3.79
N GLY A 164 10.60 4.02 2.85
CA GLY A 164 11.56 4.94 2.21
C GLY A 164 12.79 5.30 3.07
N ARG A 165 12.93 4.68 4.25
CA ARG A 165 14.11 4.77 5.11
C ARG A 165 14.80 3.42 5.20
N CYS A 166 16.12 3.42 5.37
CA CYS A 166 16.87 2.20 5.59
C CYS A 166 17.05 1.88 7.07
N ASP A 167 16.66 0.68 7.46
CA ASP A 167 17.02 0.06 8.73
C ASP A 167 18.28 -0.76 8.54
N CYS A 168 19.40 -0.21 9.01
CA CYS A 168 20.72 -0.78 8.78
C CYS A 168 20.97 -2.03 9.60
N LYS A 169 21.57 -3.04 8.95
CA LYS A 169 22.11 -4.22 9.61
C LYS A 169 23.20 -3.79 10.60
N THR A 170 23.42 -4.62 11.64
CA THR A 170 24.48 -4.39 12.62
C THR A 170 25.82 -4.16 11.93
N GLY A 171 26.53 -3.10 12.33
CA GLY A 171 27.81 -2.73 11.73
C GLY A 171 27.72 -1.68 10.61
N TRP A 172 26.51 -1.23 10.23
CA TRP A 172 26.27 -0.26 9.17
C TRP A 172 25.49 0.96 9.66
N THR A 173 25.72 2.11 9.02
CA THR A 173 25.12 3.41 9.34
C THR A 173 25.05 4.28 8.08
N GLY A 174 24.44 5.46 8.20
CA GLY A 174 24.13 6.35 7.08
C GLY A 174 22.66 6.26 6.65
N LYS A 175 22.23 7.15 5.77
CA LYS A 175 20.81 7.23 5.34
C LYS A 175 20.42 6.03 4.46
N LYS A 176 21.39 5.48 3.74
CA LYS A 176 21.30 4.34 2.83
C LYS A 176 22.13 3.15 3.34
N CYS A 177 22.51 3.12 4.62
CA CYS A 177 23.41 2.11 5.19
C CYS A 177 24.75 1.98 4.44
N GLU A 178 25.23 3.09 3.93
CA GLU A 178 26.39 3.18 3.06
C GLU A 178 27.71 3.14 3.84
N HIS A 179 27.72 3.42 5.14
CA HIS A 179 28.96 3.50 5.93
C HIS A 179 29.07 2.38 6.97
N PRO A 180 30.26 1.78 7.17
CA PRO A 180 30.49 0.90 8.31
C PRO A 180 30.57 1.71 9.61
N THR A 181 30.01 1.20 10.70
CA THR A 181 30.06 1.88 12.03
C THR A 181 31.46 1.93 12.62
N SER A 182 32.30 0.94 12.31
CA SER A 182 33.71 0.91 12.68
C SER A 182 34.54 0.84 11.42
N CYS A 183 35.50 1.75 11.27
CA CYS A 183 36.36 1.74 10.09
C CYS A 183 37.53 0.78 10.28
N PRO A 184 37.64 -0.29 9.46
CA PRO A 184 38.72 -1.27 9.61
C PRO A 184 40.05 -0.80 8.99
N ILE A 185 40.06 0.34 8.32
CA ILE A 185 41.21 0.87 7.58
C ILE A 185 41.74 2.17 8.21
N SER A 186 43.00 2.50 7.94
CA SER A 186 43.61 3.72 8.45
C SER A 186 43.00 4.98 7.79
N PRO A 187 43.10 6.16 8.43
CA PRO A 187 42.63 7.41 7.84
C PRO A 187 43.28 7.71 6.47
N GLU A 188 44.55 7.38 6.31
CA GLU A 188 45.29 7.57 5.05
C GLU A 188 44.78 6.66 3.94
N GLU A 189 44.51 5.39 4.26
CA GLU A 189 43.93 4.44 3.29
C GLU A 189 42.51 4.84 2.91
N SER A 190 41.71 5.30 3.88
CA SER A 190 40.38 5.87 3.65
C SER A 190 40.44 7.03 2.66
N LEU A 191 41.33 8.00 2.89
CA LEU A 191 41.49 9.15 2.00
C LEU A 191 41.92 8.75 0.59
N ARG A 192 42.85 7.79 0.45
CA ARG A 192 43.27 7.26 -0.85
C ARG A 192 42.10 6.65 -1.63
N LYS A 193 41.25 5.86 -0.95
CA LYS A 193 40.05 5.26 -1.57
C LYS A 193 39.05 6.31 -2.03
N CYS A 194 38.85 7.38 -1.27
CA CYS A 194 37.97 8.48 -1.64
C CYS A 194 38.57 9.44 -2.68
N GLN A 195 39.88 9.44 -2.86
CA GLN A 195 40.54 10.28 -3.84
C GLN A 195 40.41 9.68 -5.25
N GLY A 196 40.62 8.36 -5.39
CA GLY A 196 40.66 7.72 -6.70
C GLY A 196 41.64 8.43 -7.64
N ASP A 197 41.17 8.82 -8.83
CA ASP A 197 41.96 9.55 -9.83
C ASP A 197 41.88 11.08 -9.69
N SER A 198 41.07 11.57 -8.75
CA SER A 198 40.89 13.00 -8.50
C SER A 198 42.05 13.60 -7.69
N HIS A 199 42.27 14.91 -7.80
CA HIS A 199 43.21 15.63 -6.93
C HIS A 199 42.67 15.83 -5.50
N LEU A 200 41.34 15.75 -5.31
CA LEU A 200 40.66 15.94 -4.03
C LEU A 200 39.80 14.72 -3.66
N PRO A 201 39.75 14.33 -2.38
CA PRO A 201 38.81 13.31 -1.90
C PRO A 201 37.37 13.67 -2.26
N CYS A 202 36.61 12.68 -2.75
CA CYS A 202 35.22 12.84 -3.18
C CYS A 202 35.01 14.00 -4.16
N SER A 203 35.99 14.22 -5.05
CA SER A 203 36.00 15.31 -6.03
C SER A 203 35.80 16.71 -5.42
N GLY A 204 36.04 16.87 -4.11
CA GLY A 204 35.75 18.09 -3.36
C GLY A 204 34.25 18.38 -3.14
N ARG A 205 33.36 17.46 -3.54
CA ARG A 205 31.90 17.61 -3.47
C ARG A 205 31.25 16.70 -2.42
N GLY A 206 32.05 16.07 -1.57
CA GLY A 206 31.53 15.14 -0.56
C GLY A 206 32.45 14.96 0.63
N LYS A 207 31.91 14.30 1.66
CA LYS A 207 32.66 13.89 2.84
C LYS A 207 33.17 12.46 2.65
N CYS A 208 34.46 12.24 2.86
CA CYS A 208 35.04 10.91 2.88
C CYS A 208 34.93 10.29 4.28
N GLU A 209 34.29 9.13 4.38
CA GLU A 209 34.19 8.34 5.61
C GLU A 209 34.49 6.87 5.28
N CYS A 210 35.55 6.33 5.90
CA CYS A 210 35.98 4.96 5.72
C CYS A 210 36.15 4.48 4.25
N GLY A 211 36.68 5.35 3.39
CA GLY A 211 36.88 5.04 1.97
C GLY A 211 35.61 5.13 1.12
N ARG A 212 34.50 5.64 1.66
CA ARG A 212 33.26 5.92 0.93
C ARG A 212 32.93 7.42 0.99
N CYS A 213 32.38 7.93 -0.10
CA CYS A 213 32.00 9.33 -0.21
C CYS A 213 30.51 9.53 0.03
N THR A 214 30.16 10.51 0.87
CA THR A 214 28.81 11.07 0.97
C THR A 214 28.79 12.38 0.19
N CYS A 215 28.11 12.42 -0.95
CA CYS A 215 28.04 13.62 -1.78
C CYS A 215 27.13 14.68 -1.14
N PHE A 216 27.49 15.95 -1.33
CA PHE A 216 26.77 17.09 -0.81
C PHE A 216 26.20 17.97 -1.94
N PRO A 217 25.04 18.60 -1.72
CA PRO A 217 24.26 18.57 -0.49
C PRO A 217 23.50 17.23 -0.30
N PRO A 218 23.35 16.78 0.96
CA PRO A 218 22.85 15.43 1.23
C PRO A 218 21.36 15.34 0.90
N GLY A 219 21.01 14.51 -0.08
CA GLY A 219 19.63 14.35 -0.56
C GLY A 219 19.36 14.95 -1.94
N GLU A 220 20.32 15.67 -2.53
CA GLU A 220 20.25 16.02 -3.95
C GLU A 220 20.81 14.86 -4.80
N SER A 221 20.00 14.39 -5.75
CA SER A 221 20.40 13.36 -6.72
C SER A 221 21.26 13.89 -7.87
N LYS A 222 21.45 15.21 -7.95
CA LYS A 222 22.17 15.87 -9.06
C LYS A 222 23.70 15.75 -8.93
N ILE A 223 24.24 15.56 -7.72
CA ILE A 223 25.66 15.19 -7.52
C ILE A 223 25.73 13.74 -7.08
N TYR A 224 26.41 12.91 -7.86
CA TYR A 224 26.48 11.47 -7.64
C TYR A 224 27.80 10.90 -8.17
N GLY A 225 27.91 9.56 -8.13
CA GLY A 225 29.14 8.85 -8.42
C GLY A 225 29.84 8.41 -7.13
N LYS A 226 30.67 7.37 -7.22
CA LYS A 226 31.32 6.76 -6.05
C LYS A 226 32.25 7.75 -5.34
N LEU A 227 32.79 8.70 -6.09
CA LEU A 227 33.70 9.75 -5.65
C LEU A 227 33.09 11.14 -5.89
N CYS A 228 31.77 11.26 -6.01
CA CYS A 228 31.04 12.52 -6.29
C CYS A 228 31.53 13.27 -7.54
N GLU A 229 31.97 12.51 -8.54
CA GLU A 229 32.56 13.00 -9.79
C GLU A 229 31.50 13.58 -10.76
N CYS A 230 30.26 13.09 -10.70
CA CYS A 230 29.15 13.53 -11.55
C CYS A 230 28.39 14.69 -10.91
N ASP A 231 28.07 15.72 -11.71
CA ASP A 231 27.36 16.92 -11.28
C ASP A 231 26.43 17.40 -12.41
N ASP A 232 25.17 16.97 -12.35
CA ASP A 232 24.14 17.24 -13.35
C ASP A 232 23.36 18.55 -13.05
N ARG A 233 23.82 19.37 -12.10
CA ARG A 233 23.15 20.64 -11.74
C ARG A 233 23.15 21.67 -12.87
N GLN A 234 23.98 21.46 -13.88
CA GLN A 234 24.11 22.33 -15.05
C GLN A 234 23.69 21.60 -16.35
N CYS A 235 23.10 20.41 -16.25
CA CYS A 235 22.58 19.73 -17.43
C CYS A 235 21.32 20.45 -17.89
N GLU A 236 21.38 21.07 -19.06
CA GLU A 236 20.27 21.77 -19.70
C GLU A 236 19.59 20.89 -20.75
N ASP A 237 18.28 21.03 -20.89
CA ASP A 237 17.52 20.49 -22.03
C ASP A 237 17.77 21.31 -23.30
N ASN A 238 17.19 20.88 -24.43
CA ASN A 238 17.35 21.59 -25.71
C ASN A 238 16.82 23.03 -25.70
N ASP A 239 16.00 23.40 -24.71
CA ASP A 239 15.42 24.73 -24.53
C ASP A 239 16.22 25.59 -23.53
N GLY A 240 17.36 25.08 -23.02
CA GLY A 240 18.23 25.78 -22.08
C GLY A 240 17.74 25.76 -20.63
N ASN A 241 16.75 24.92 -20.29
CA ASN A 241 16.30 24.76 -18.91
C ASN A 241 17.11 23.67 -18.22
N VAL A 242 17.52 23.91 -16.98
CA VAL A 242 18.16 22.86 -16.17
C VAL A 242 17.19 21.69 -15.99
N CYS A 243 17.62 20.50 -16.41
CA CYS A 243 16.90 19.25 -16.23
C CYS A 243 16.55 19.06 -14.75
N ASN A 244 15.27 18.85 -14.46
CA ASN A 244 14.76 18.54 -13.12
C ASN A 244 14.47 17.06 -12.96
#